data_AF-A0A6B2KU05-F1
#
_entry.id   AF-A0A6B2KU05-F1
#
_cell.length_a   1.000
_cell.length_b   1.000
_cell.length_c   1.000
_cell.angle_alpha   90.00
_cell.angle_beta   90.00
_cell.angle_gamma   90.00
#
_symmetry.space_group_name_H-M   'P 1'
#
loop_
_entity.id
_entity.type
_entity.pdbx_description
1 polymer ?
#
loop_
_entity_poly.entity_id
_entity_poly.type
_entity_poly.pdbx_seq_one_letter_code
_entity_poly.pdbx_strand_id
1 'polypeptide(L)'
;MDQALACYPHGDKIAPGETPASALARELVEELGIRLETDSIRYLYTVVGPAYSQPGEVEPVCFAGSWAGEPQACAEISAIAWLTLGEAEKFAPAVQQLCTEHLHHG
;
A
#
# COMPACT_ATOMS: atom_id res chain seq x y z
N MET A 1 9.90 -9.86 -13.08
CA MET A 1 10.36 -8.47 -12.85
C MET A 1 9.16 -7.81 -12.22
N ASP A 2 8.98 -8.07 -10.93
CA ASP A 2 7.71 -7.85 -10.25
C ASP A 2 7.93 -6.66 -9.33
N GLN A 3 7.75 -5.47 -9.91
CA GLN A 3 7.67 -4.23 -9.16
C GLN A 3 6.19 -3.98 -8.87
N ALA A 4 5.79 -4.16 -7.61
CA ALA A 4 4.47 -3.78 -7.14
C ALA A 4 4.59 -2.42 -6.45
N LEU A 5 3.65 -1.54 -6.77
CA LEU A 5 3.35 -0.38 -5.97
C LEU A 5 2.53 -0.87 -4.77
N ALA A 6 3.15 -0.97 -3.59
CA ALA A 6 2.45 -1.24 -2.36
C ALA A 6 2.04 0.11 -1.75
N CYS A 7 0.79 0.50 -1.98
CA CYS A 7 0.16 1.56 -1.20
C CYS A 7 -0.33 0.95 0.12
N TYR A 8 -0.18 1.69 1.21
CA TYR A 8 -0.70 1.31 2.53
C TYR A 8 -2.04 2.03 2.81
N PRO A 9 -3.19 1.49 2.40
CA PRO A 9 -4.49 2.04 2.82
C PRO A 9 -5.31 1.10 3.73
N HIS A 10 -4.81 -0.12 4.03
CA HIS A 10 -5.60 -1.16 4.71
C HIS A 10 -5.10 -1.60 6.08
N GLY A 11 -3.83 -1.36 6.42
CA GLY A 11 -3.22 -1.94 7.63
C GLY A 11 -3.57 -1.23 8.94
N ASP A 12 -3.36 -1.94 10.03
CA ASP A 12 -3.47 -1.46 11.41
C ASP A 12 -2.49 -0.32 11.68
N LYS A 13 -2.87 0.65 12.52
CA LYS A 13 -2.04 1.83 12.84
C LYS A 13 -0.57 1.47 13.13
N ILE A 14 0.36 2.25 12.58
CA ILE A 14 1.80 2.14 12.88
C ILE A 14 2.03 2.03 14.39
N ALA A 15 2.72 0.97 14.81
CA ALA A 15 2.96 0.72 16.22
C ALA A 15 3.95 1.75 16.81
N PRO A 16 3.92 2.01 18.14
CA PRO A 16 4.89 2.90 18.77
C PRO A 16 6.33 2.45 18.54
N GLY A 17 7.15 3.32 17.95
CA GLY A 17 8.55 3.05 17.61
C GLY A 17 8.76 2.36 16.25
N GLU A 18 7.68 2.08 15.52
CA GLU A 18 7.74 1.50 14.18
C GLU A 18 7.91 2.59 13.12
N THR A 19 8.74 2.34 12.11
CA THR A 19 8.82 3.18 10.91
C THR A 19 7.71 2.81 9.92
N PRO A 20 7.27 3.69 9.02
CA PRO A 20 6.29 3.33 8.00
C PRO A 20 6.71 2.13 7.14
N ALA A 21 8.00 2.01 6.81
CA ALA A 21 8.53 0.88 6.05
C ALA A 21 8.49 -0.44 6.84
N SER A 22 8.77 -0.42 8.14
CA SER A 22 8.67 -1.62 8.98
C SER A 22 7.21 -2.03 9.22
N ALA A 23 6.30 -1.06 9.37
CA ALA A 23 4.87 -1.32 9.45
C ALA A 23 4.36 -1.99 8.18
N LEU A 24 4.69 -1.44 7.00
CA LEU A 24 4.36 -2.05 5.72
C LEU A 24 4.89 -3.49 5.63
N ALA A 25 6.15 -3.73 6.00
CA ALA A 25 6.74 -5.06 5.92
C ALA A 25 6.04 -6.07 6.85
N ARG A 26 5.63 -5.66 8.05
CA ARG A 26 4.88 -6.50 8.98
C ARG A 26 3.49 -6.84 8.43
N GLU A 27 2.77 -5.84 7.96
CA GLU A 27 1.39 -5.99 7.48
C GLU A 27 1.31 -6.86 6.23
N LEU A 28 2.27 -6.72 5.30
CA LEU A 28 2.35 -7.60 4.12
C LEU A 28 2.61 -9.07 4.49
N VAL A 29 3.24 -9.34 5.64
CA VAL A 29 3.37 -10.70 6.17
C VAL A 29 2.05 -11.18 6.77
N GLU A 30 1.35 -10.33 7.52
CA GLU A 30 0.11 -10.66 8.24
C GLU A 30 -1.09 -10.84 7.30
N GLU A 31 -1.23 -9.95 6.31
CA GLU A 31 -2.39 -9.87 5.43
C GLU A 31 -2.20 -10.58 4.09
N LEU A 32 -0.96 -10.67 3.60
CA LEU A 32 -0.66 -11.22 2.27
C LEU A 32 0.33 -12.40 2.29
N GLY A 33 0.92 -12.71 3.44
CA GLY A 33 1.87 -13.83 3.58
C GLY A 33 3.21 -13.64 2.85
N ILE A 34 3.51 -12.43 2.36
CA ILE A 34 4.73 -12.13 1.59
C ILE A 34 5.74 -11.34 2.40
N ARG A 35 7.01 -11.43 2.01
CA ARG A 35 8.12 -10.72 2.68
C ARG A 35 8.78 -9.76 1.72
N LEU A 36 8.84 -8.47 2.09
CA LEU A 36 9.61 -7.47 1.37
C LEU A 36 11.11 -7.71 1.57
N GLU A 37 11.87 -7.56 0.50
CA GLU A 37 13.33 -7.51 0.55
C GLU A 37 13.73 -6.13 1.08
N THR A 38 14.27 -6.06 2.30
CA THR A 38 14.49 -4.79 3.03
C THR A 38 15.30 -3.77 2.24
N ASP A 39 16.35 -4.22 1.54
CA ASP A 39 17.24 -3.36 0.75
C ASP A 39 16.59 -2.85 -0.56
N SER A 40 15.44 -3.41 -0.94
CA SER A 40 14.68 -2.99 -2.13
C SER A 40 13.61 -1.94 -1.82
N ILE A 41 13.31 -1.69 -0.54
CA ILE A 41 12.22 -0.79 -0.15
C ILE A 41 12.61 0.64 -0.46
N ARG A 42 11.81 1.29 -1.31
CA ARG A 42 12.04 2.65 -1.79
C ARG A 42 10.78 3.46 -1.56
N TYR A 43 10.91 4.53 -0.79
CA TYR A 43 9.86 5.54 -0.69
C TYR A 43 9.55 6.12 -2.08
N LEU A 44 8.26 6.32 -2.35
CA LEU A 44 7.77 6.96 -3.56
C LEU A 44 7.10 8.29 -3.23
N TYR A 45 5.98 8.24 -2.52
CA TYR A 45 5.13 9.40 -2.26
C TYR A 45 4.46 9.27 -0.90
N THR A 46 4.12 10.40 -0.29
CA THR A 46 3.17 10.52 0.81
C THR A 46 2.06 11.41 0.29
N VAL A 47 0.81 10.97 0.45
CA VAL A 47 -0.37 11.77 0.11
C VAL A 47 -1.20 11.95 1.37
N VAL A 48 -1.81 13.13 1.55
CA VAL A 48 -2.83 13.36 2.57
C VAL A 48 -4.16 13.49 1.86
N GLY A 49 -5.12 12.66 2.23
CA GLY A 49 -6.41 12.62 1.56
C GLY A 49 -7.51 12.01 2.43
N PRO A 50 -8.75 11.98 1.94
CA PRO A 50 -9.89 11.48 2.71
C PRO A 50 -9.78 10.00 3.05
N ALA A 51 -10.14 9.64 4.28
CA ALA A 51 -10.19 8.26 4.75
C ALA A 51 -11.27 7.45 4.02
N TYR A 52 -11.02 6.15 3.83
CA TYR A 52 -12.04 5.24 3.31
C TYR A 52 -13.03 4.85 4.42
N SER A 53 -14.33 4.92 4.12
CA SER A 53 -15.43 4.44 4.99
C SER A 53 -15.59 5.13 6.36
N GLN A 54 -14.88 6.24 6.63
CA GLN A 54 -15.04 7.04 7.85
C GLN A 54 -14.69 8.52 7.63
N PRO A 55 -15.22 9.46 8.43
CA PRO A 55 -14.82 10.86 8.38
C PRO A 55 -13.37 11.06 8.81
N GLY A 56 -12.66 11.98 8.16
CA GLY A 56 -11.29 12.34 8.49
C GLY A 56 -10.33 12.21 7.31
N GLU A 57 -9.06 12.47 7.60
CA GLU A 57 -7.96 12.35 6.64
C GLU A 57 -7.02 11.21 7.04
N VAL A 58 -6.40 10.62 6.04
CA VAL A 58 -5.34 9.64 6.16
C VAL A 58 -4.11 10.14 5.42
N GLU A 59 -2.94 9.74 5.91
CA GLU A 59 -1.64 10.04 5.31
C GLU A 59 -0.96 8.72 4.89
N PRO A 60 -1.40 8.06 3.80
CA PRO A 60 -0.72 6.87 3.32
C PRO A 60 0.68 7.23 2.77
N VAL A 61 1.65 6.40 3.16
CA VAL A 61 3.02 6.45 2.66
C VAL A 61 3.22 5.28 1.70
N CYS A 62 3.60 5.57 0.47
CA CYS A 62 3.69 4.61 -0.61
C CYS A 62 5.14 4.22 -0.89
N PHE A 63 5.37 2.92 -1.05
CA PHE A 63 6.68 2.36 -1.29
C PHE A 63 6.65 1.45 -2.53
N ALA A 64 7.80 1.34 -3.20
CA ALA A 64 8.12 0.25 -4.11
C ALA A 64 9.08 -0.70 -3.42
N GLY A 65 8.98 -1.99 -3.76
CA GLY A 65 9.91 -3.00 -3.28
C GLY A 65 9.75 -4.29 -4.07
N SER A 66 10.77 -5.13 -3.99
CA SER A 66 10.70 -6.54 -4.38
C SER A 66 10.28 -7.37 -3.18
N TRP A 67 9.58 -8.47 -3.44
CA TRP A 67 9.17 -9.41 -2.41
C TRP A 67 9.42 -10.85 -2.84
N ALA A 68 9.38 -11.74 -1.85
CA ALA A 68 9.40 -13.18 -2.04
C ALA A 68 8.07 -13.80 -1.56
N GLY A 69 7.67 -14.87 -2.25
CA GLY A 69 6.41 -15.59 -2.00
C GLY A 69 5.28 -15.16 -2.95
N GLU A 70 4.19 -15.92 -2.91
CA GLU A 70 2.97 -15.63 -3.67
C GLU A 70 1.96 -14.96 -2.74
N PRO A 71 1.41 -13.77 -3.08
CA PRO A 71 0.40 -13.11 -2.26
C PRO A 71 -0.85 -13.98 -2.06
N GLN A 72 -1.29 -14.12 -0.81
CA GLN A 72 -2.48 -14.89 -0.44
C GLN A 72 -3.32 -14.10 0.57
N ALA A 73 -4.63 -14.08 0.37
CA ALA A 73 -5.54 -13.37 1.27
C ALA A 73 -5.48 -14.01 2.66
N CYS A 74 -5.00 -13.25 3.65
CA CYS A 74 -4.85 -13.67 5.04
C CYS A 74 -5.53 -12.66 5.98
N ALA A 75 -5.74 -13.07 7.24
CA ALA A 75 -6.33 -12.24 8.28
C ALA A 75 -7.65 -11.57 7.84
N GLU A 76 -7.69 -10.23 7.82
CA GLU A 76 -8.89 -9.45 7.49
C GLU A 76 -9.11 -9.30 5.96
N ILE A 77 -8.14 -9.70 5.14
CA ILE A 77 -8.24 -9.64 3.68
C ILE A 77 -8.99 -10.86 3.17
N SER A 78 -10.12 -10.61 2.48
CA SER A 78 -10.97 -11.66 1.91
C SER A 78 -10.69 -11.97 0.43
N ALA A 79 -10.01 -11.07 -0.28
CA ALA A 79 -9.67 -11.22 -1.69
C ALA A 79 -8.46 -10.37 -2.09
N ILE A 80 -7.73 -10.81 -3.11
CA ILE A 80 -6.61 -10.08 -3.72
C ILE A 80 -6.90 -9.88 -5.20
N ALA A 81 -6.58 -8.69 -5.70
CA ALA A 81 -6.59 -8.39 -7.12
C ALA A 81 -5.40 -7.47 -7.46
N TRP A 82 -4.83 -7.68 -8.64
CA TRP A 82 -3.90 -6.73 -9.25
C TRP A 82 -4.70 -5.70 -10.03
N LEU A 83 -4.44 -4.42 -9.77
CA LEU A 83 -5.15 -3.30 -10.38
C LEU A 83 -4.20 -2.45 -11.21
N THR A 84 -4.71 -1.90 -12.31
CA THR A 84 -3.99 -0.95 -13.17
C THR A 84 -4.39 0.49 -12.86
N LEU A 85 -3.60 1.47 -13.31
CA LEU A 85 -3.97 2.90 -13.18
C LEU A 85 -5.26 3.26 -13.92
N GLY A 86 -5.68 2.46 -14.92
CA GLY A 86 -6.95 2.63 -15.61
C GLY A 86 -8.17 2.21 -14.79
N GLU A 87 -7.97 1.59 -13.62
CA GLU A 87 -9.01 1.15 -12.68
C GLU A 87 -8.98 1.97 -11.39
N ALA A 88 -8.54 3.23 -11.50
CA ALA A 88 -8.33 4.10 -10.35
C ALA A 88 -9.58 4.24 -9.47
N GLU A 89 -10.78 4.14 -10.04
CA GLU A 89 -12.05 4.19 -9.32
C GLU A 89 -12.21 3.08 -8.27
N LYS A 90 -11.45 1.99 -8.36
CA LYS A 90 -11.44 0.89 -7.39
C LYS A 90 -10.52 1.14 -6.21
N PHE A 91 -9.64 2.15 -6.29
CA PHE A 91 -8.75 2.51 -5.19
C PHE A 91 -9.46 3.30 -4.09
N ALA A 92 -8.91 3.28 -2.88
CA ALA A 92 -9.34 4.16 -1.80
C ALA A 92 -9.15 5.65 -2.19
N PRO A 93 -9.99 6.58 -1.68
CA PRO A 93 -9.97 7.99 -2.09
C PRO A 93 -8.60 8.67 -2.06
N ALA A 94 -7.81 8.48 -0.98
CA ALA A 94 -6.45 9.03 -0.91
C ALA A 94 -5.51 8.44 -1.98
N VAL A 95 -5.68 7.17 -2.35
CA VAL A 95 -4.89 6.52 -3.42
C VAL A 95 -5.32 7.02 -4.80
N GLN A 96 -6.61 7.32 -5.01
CA GLN A 96 -7.08 7.98 -6.24
C GLN A 96 -6.43 9.36 -6.42
N GLN A 97 -6.32 10.11 -5.33
CA GLN A 97 -5.63 11.40 -5.32
C GLN A 97 -4.15 11.22 -5.66
N LEU A 98 -3.45 10.25 -5.06
CA LEU A 98 -2.06 9.93 -5.42
C LEU A 98 -1.90 9.58 -6.90
N CYS A 99 -2.81 8.75 -7.45
CA CYS A 99 -2.78 8.43 -8.86
C CYS A 99 -2.87 9.72 -9.70
N THR A 100 -3.80 10.60 -9.36
CA THR A 100 -4.03 11.89 -10.02
C THR A 100 -2.86 12.85 -9.95
N GLU A 101 -2.24 12.98 -8.77
CA GLU A 101 -1.19 13.96 -8.52
C GLU A 101 0.18 13.51 -9.01
N HIS A 102 0.45 12.21 -9.01
CA HIS A 102 1.82 11.70 -9.14
C HIS A 102 2.02 10.65 -10.24
N LEU A 103 0.95 10.01 -10.75
CA LEU A 103 1.06 8.89 -11.70
C LEU A 103 0.43 9.17 -13.07
N HIS A 104 0.02 10.41 -13.36
CA HIS A 104 -0.63 10.83 -14.63
C HIS A 104 0.31 11.02 -15.83
N HIS A 105 1.40 10.24 -15.93
CA HIS A 105 2.32 10.30 -17.06
C HIS A 105 2.47 8.96 -17.76
N GLY A 106 1.72 8.83 -18.88
CA GLY A 106 1.88 7.86 -19.95
C GLY A 106 1.36 8.45 -21.25
#